data_AF-A0A2U1P5A0-F1
#
_entry.id   AF-A0A2U1P5A0-F1
#
_cell.length_a   1.000
_cell.length_b   1.000
_cell.length_c   1.000
_cell.angle_alpha   90.00
_cell.angle_beta   90.00
_cell.angle_gamma   90.00
#
_symmetry.space_group_name_H-M   'P 1'
#
loop_
_entity.id
_entity.type
_entity.pdbx_description
1 polymer ?
#
loop_
_entity_poly.entity_id
_entity_poly.type
_entity_poly.pdbx_seq_one_letter_code
_entity_poly.pdbx_strand_id
1 'polypeptide(L)'
;MNNEVVKMIKKLKDETLLRRKMKTRDEKLEKVEAKLRRARVLIRDNHSRPSSQFDDPDYVPTGSIYRNPKMFHRSYLLMEKLFKVYIYKEGEPPLFHTGPTMDIYSMEGVFLNFIENDPNYRTSDPDQAHVYFLPFSVVMILNNLFDPIIRDKAVLERVIGDYVHIVSSRYPYWNRSLGADHFMLSCHDWGPRATWYVHSLYFTSTRLLCNANTSEFFNPRKDASIPEINLIRGESTTNTGGLPASNRTTLAFFAGGQYHVRSELGIIIIMSYAYLFKYIIIGDTGVGKSCLLLQFTDKRFQPVHDLTIGVEFGARMITIDNKPIKLQIWDTAGQESFRSITRSYYRGAAGALLVYDITRRETFNHLASWLEDARQHANANMTVMLIGNKCDLAHRRAVSTEEGEQFAKENGLIFMEASAKTAQNVEEAFISTAGTIYKKIQDGVFDVSNESYGIKVGYGGTAGPSGGRDGAPAQGGACCS
;
A
#
# COMPACT_ATOMS: atom_id res chain seq x y z
N MET A 1 68.34 -4.00 32.11
CA MET A 1 67.39 -3.76 30.99
C MET A 1 66.05 -4.41 31.30
N ASN A 2 65.39 -3.94 32.36
CA ASN A 2 64.10 -3.21 32.35
C ASN A 2 62.92 -3.91 31.65
N ASN A 3 62.14 -4.64 32.47
CA ASN A 3 60.77 -5.09 32.16
C ASN A 3 59.87 -3.98 31.59
N GLU A 4 60.12 -2.73 31.97
CA GLU A 4 59.51 -1.51 31.43
C GLU A 4 59.73 -1.38 29.91
N VAL A 5 60.96 -1.59 29.43
CA VAL A 5 61.31 -1.49 28.00
C VAL A 5 60.65 -2.61 27.20
N VAL A 6 60.58 -3.82 27.76
CA VAL A 6 59.89 -4.96 27.13
C VAL A 6 58.38 -4.72 27.03
N LYS A 7 57.75 -4.18 28.09
CA LYS A 7 56.33 -3.77 28.05
C LYS A 7 56.08 -2.68 27.01
N MET A 8 56.97 -1.68 26.94
CA MET A 8 56.85 -0.59 25.98
C MET A 8 57.00 -1.07 24.53
N ILE A 9 57.95 -1.96 24.24
CA ILE A 9 58.12 -2.57 22.91
C ILE A 9 56.89 -3.40 22.54
N LYS A 10 56.31 -4.16 23.48
CA LYS A 10 55.08 -4.93 23.24
C LYS A 10 53.91 -4.00 22.90
N LYS A 11 53.71 -2.92 23.66
CA LYS A 11 52.69 -1.91 23.41
C LYS A 11 52.85 -1.24 22.03
N LEU A 12 54.06 -0.86 21.66
CA LEU A 12 54.35 -0.26 20.35
C LEU A 12 54.09 -1.24 19.19
N LYS A 13 54.41 -2.53 19.35
CA LYS A 13 54.10 -3.56 18.37
C LYS A 13 52.59 -3.76 18.23
N ASP A 14 51.86 -3.79 19.34
CA ASP A 14 50.40 -3.93 19.36
C ASP A 14 49.72 -2.71 18.69
N GLU A 15 50.18 -1.48 18.99
CA GLU A 15 49.70 -0.26 18.33
C GLU A 15 50.00 -0.25 16.83
N THR A 16 51.19 -0.71 16.42
CA THR A 16 51.57 -0.80 14.99
C THR A 16 50.72 -1.84 14.25
N LEU A 17 50.43 -2.97 14.89
CA LEU A 17 49.51 -4.00 14.38
C LEU A 17 48.08 -3.47 14.25
N LEU A 18 47.59 -2.73 15.24
CA LEU A 18 46.29 -2.06 15.21
C LEU A 18 46.21 -1.05 14.04
N ARG A 19 47.22 -0.19 13.89
CA ARG A 19 47.29 0.78 12.78
C ARG A 19 47.32 0.09 11.41
N ARG A 20 48.08 -1.00 11.26
CA ARG A 20 48.09 -1.78 10.01
C ARG A 20 46.73 -2.42 9.73
N LYS A 21 46.09 -3.03 10.73
CA LYS A 21 44.73 -3.61 10.59
C LYS A 21 43.69 -2.56 10.21
N MET A 22 43.75 -1.36 10.81
CA MET A 22 42.87 -0.24 10.45
C MET A 22 43.10 0.19 9.00
N LYS A 23 44.36 0.40 8.59
CA LYS A 23 44.70 0.80 7.21
C LYS A 23 44.18 -0.20 6.17
N THR A 24 44.40 -1.51 6.39
CA THR A 24 43.90 -2.54 5.47
C THR A 24 42.37 -2.59 5.42
N ARG A 25 41.68 -2.33 6.54
CA ARG A 25 40.21 -2.25 6.57
C ARG A 25 39.69 -1.06 5.77
N ASP A 26 40.35 0.09 5.90
CA ASP A 26 40.00 1.30 5.14
C ASP A 26 40.20 1.07 3.64
N GLU A 27 41.29 0.41 3.23
CA GLU A 27 41.52 0.01 1.83
C GLU A 27 40.43 -0.92 1.27
N LYS A 28 39.88 -1.83 2.09
CA LYS A 28 38.80 -2.72 1.65
C LYS A 28 37.47 -1.98 1.51
N LEU A 29 37.16 -1.09 2.44
CA LEU A 29 35.98 -0.22 2.35
C LEU A 29 36.06 0.69 1.12
N GLU A 30 37.23 1.27 0.85
CA GLU A 30 37.46 2.10 -0.32
C GLU A 30 37.20 1.36 -1.64
N LYS A 31 37.49 0.06 -1.69
CA LYS A 31 37.17 -0.78 -2.86
C LYS A 31 35.65 -0.91 -3.07
N VAL A 32 34.88 -1.15 -2.02
CA VAL A 32 33.41 -1.21 -2.10
C VAL A 32 32.84 0.14 -2.55
N GLU A 33 33.30 1.24 -1.93
CA GLU A 33 32.88 2.60 -2.30
C GLU A 33 33.30 2.98 -3.72
N ALA A 34 34.45 2.54 -4.20
CA ALA A 34 34.88 2.76 -5.57
C ALA A 34 33.98 2.02 -6.57
N LYS A 35 33.55 0.78 -6.26
CA LYS A 35 32.58 0.03 -7.08
C LYS A 35 31.23 0.75 -7.12
N LEU A 36 30.72 1.20 -5.97
CA LEU A 36 29.46 1.96 -5.91
C LEU A 36 29.55 3.30 -6.65
N ARG A 37 30.68 4.01 -6.57
CA ARG A 37 30.92 5.24 -7.37
C ARG A 37 30.87 4.95 -8.86
N ARG A 38 31.52 3.88 -9.33
CA ARG A 38 31.45 3.47 -10.74
C ARG A 38 30.01 3.14 -11.16
N ALA A 39 29.28 2.39 -10.34
CA ALA A 39 27.87 2.09 -10.60
C ALA A 39 27.01 3.36 -10.70
N ARG A 40 27.17 4.32 -9.78
CA ARG A 40 26.45 5.62 -9.82
C ARG A 40 26.76 6.42 -11.08
N VAL A 41 28.00 6.39 -11.57
CA VAL A 41 28.39 7.03 -12.83
C VAL A 41 27.73 6.32 -14.01
N LEU A 42 27.80 4.98 -14.06
CA LEU A 42 27.15 4.19 -15.12
C LEU A 42 25.65 4.42 -15.16
N ILE A 43 24.98 4.50 -14.00
CA ILE A 43 23.55 4.79 -13.92
C ILE A 43 23.28 6.14 -14.61
N ARG A 44 24.01 7.20 -14.25
CA ARG A 44 23.83 8.59 -14.73
C ARG A 44 24.27 8.86 -16.17
N ASP A 45 25.07 7.97 -16.75
CA ASP A 45 25.62 8.18 -18.08
C ASP A 45 24.52 8.17 -19.15
N ASN A 46 24.32 9.32 -19.78
CA ASN A 46 23.31 9.59 -20.81
C ASN A 46 23.84 9.35 -22.24
N HIS A 47 25.10 8.92 -22.42
CA HIS A 47 25.65 8.76 -23.76
C HIS A 47 24.89 7.70 -24.55
N SER A 48 24.36 8.15 -25.69
CA SER A 48 23.64 7.45 -26.77
C SER A 48 24.49 6.42 -27.52
N ARG A 49 25.44 5.75 -26.86
CA ARG A 49 26.00 4.51 -27.41
C ARG A 49 25.10 3.37 -26.95
N PRO A 50 24.55 2.55 -27.85
CA PRO A 50 23.95 1.29 -27.46
C PRO A 50 25.09 0.45 -26.89
N SER A 51 25.29 0.52 -25.57
CA SER A 51 26.08 -0.48 -24.90
C SER A 51 25.23 -1.74 -24.93
N SER A 52 25.51 -2.62 -25.88
CA SER A 52 24.94 -3.97 -26.01
C SER A 52 24.96 -4.79 -24.71
N GLN A 53 25.63 -4.30 -23.68
CA GLN A 53 25.77 -4.87 -22.34
C GLN A 53 24.61 -4.56 -21.38
N PHE A 54 23.75 -3.58 -21.71
CA PHE A 54 22.63 -3.12 -20.87
C PHE A 54 21.31 -2.95 -21.63
N ASP A 55 21.27 -3.30 -22.92
CA ASP A 55 20.01 -3.48 -23.63
C ASP A 55 19.46 -4.85 -23.22
N ASP A 56 18.46 -4.85 -22.35
CA ASP A 56 17.56 -5.99 -22.21
C ASP A 56 16.58 -5.93 -23.39
N PRO A 57 16.69 -6.82 -24.40
CA PRO A 57 15.79 -6.81 -25.54
C PRO A 57 14.33 -7.10 -25.14
N ASP A 58 14.11 -7.64 -23.94
CA ASP A 58 12.81 -8.09 -23.49
C ASP A 58 12.05 -7.03 -22.66
N TYR A 59 12.74 -6.07 -22.03
CA TYR A 59 12.07 -5.09 -21.17
C TYR A 59 12.87 -3.80 -20.92
N VAL A 60 12.53 -2.74 -21.67
CA VAL A 60 12.87 -1.36 -21.29
C VAL A 60 11.61 -0.72 -20.72
N PRO A 61 11.60 -0.31 -19.43
CA PRO A 61 10.44 0.36 -18.87
C PRO A 61 10.12 1.64 -19.67
N THR A 62 8.85 1.89 -19.93
CA THR A 62 8.36 3.09 -20.62
C THR A 62 7.21 3.72 -19.85
N GLY A 63 6.89 4.98 -20.15
CA GLY A 63 5.73 5.69 -19.59
C GLY A 63 6.06 6.66 -18.46
N SER A 64 5.05 7.44 -18.08
CA SER A 64 5.15 8.57 -17.14
C SER A 64 5.31 8.16 -15.67
N ILE A 65 5.17 6.88 -15.34
CA ILE A 65 5.35 6.37 -13.97
C ILE A 65 6.81 6.43 -13.49
N TYR A 66 7.78 6.42 -14.42
CA TYR A 66 9.20 6.52 -14.11
C TYR A 66 9.71 7.95 -14.32
N ARG A 67 10.42 8.51 -13.34
CA ARG A 67 11.13 9.80 -13.53
C ARG A 67 12.16 9.73 -14.65
N ASN A 68 12.86 8.60 -14.76
CA ASN A 68 13.72 8.27 -15.89
C ASN A 68 13.77 6.73 -16.04
N PRO A 69 13.05 6.16 -17.02
CA PRO A 69 12.95 4.71 -17.17
C PRO A 69 14.28 4.01 -17.46
N LYS A 70 15.16 4.64 -18.27
CA LYS A 70 16.48 4.09 -18.61
C LYS A 70 17.40 4.03 -17.39
N MET A 71 17.41 5.10 -16.59
CA MET A 71 18.15 5.14 -15.32
C MET A 71 17.66 4.06 -14.36
N PHE A 72 16.34 3.89 -14.22
CA PHE A 72 15.73 2.88 -13.36
C PHE A 72 16.17 1.48 -13.78
N HIS A 73 16.02 1.14 -15.06
CA HIS A 73 16.40 -0.16 -15.60
C HIS A 73 17.89 -0.45 -15.42
N ARG A 74 18.75 0.52 -15.74
CA ARG A 74 20.20 0.37 -15.57
C ARG A 74 20.61 0.21 -14.11
N SER A 75 19.95 0.93 -13.21
CA SER A 75 20.13 0.78 -11.76
C SER A 75 19.73 -0.62 -11.28
N TYR A 76 18.62 -1.16 -11.80
CA TYR A 76 18.14 -2.49 -11.48
C TYR A 76 19.14 -3.57 -11.93
N LEU A 77 19.58 -3.54 -13.19
CA LEU A 77 20.57 -4.50 -13.71
C LEU A 77 21.91 -4.45 -12.96
N LEU A 78 22.37 -3.26 -12.56
CA LEU A 78 23.59 -3.12 -11.77
C LEU A 78 23.41 -3.64 -10.34
N MET A 79 22.22 -3.47 -9.75
CA MET A 79 21.89 -4.02 -8.43
C MET A 79 21.93 -5.55 -8.46
N GLU A 80 21.29 -6.20 -9.44
CA GLU A 80 21.33 -7.67 -9.58
C GLU A 80 22.76 -8.22 -9.73
N LYS A 81 23.65 -7.47 -10.40
CA LYS A 81 25.05 -7.89 -10.64
C LYS A 81 25.99 -7.63 -9.46
N LEU A 82 25.78 -6.52 -8.74
CA LEU A 82 26.78 -6.00 -7.79
C LEU A 82 26.35 -6.09 -6.34
N PHE A 83 25.06 -6.00 -6.03
CA PHE A 83 24.58 -5.82 -4.66
C PHE A 83 24.83 -7.07 -3.82
N LYS A 84 25.30 -6.87 -2.58
CA LYS A 84 25.70 -7.94 -1.66
C LYS A 84 25.28 -7.62 -0.25
N VAL A 85 24.69 -8.60 0.41
CA VAL A 85 24.17 -8.54 1.77
C VAL A 85 24.94 -9.50 2.66
N TYR A 86 25.51 -9.00 3.76
CA TYR A 86 26.04 -9.86 4.82
C TYR A 86 24.96 -10.08 5.87
N ILE A 87 24.77 -11.33 6.29
CA ILE A 87 23.77 -11.70 7.29
C ILE A 87 24.52 -12.08 8.56
N TYR A 88 24.21 -11.43 9.68
CA TYR A 88 24.74 -11.82 10.99
C TYR A 88 24.30 -13.23 11.34
N LYS A 89 25.14 -13.98 12.06
CA LYS A 89 24.88 -15.41 12.38
C LYS A 89 24.35 -15.60 13.79
N GLU A 90 24.22 -14.51 14.53
CA GLU A 90 23.80 -14.49 15.91
C GLU A 90 22.30 -14.72 16.03
N GLY A 91 21.90 -15.39 17.11
CA GLY A 91 20.51 -15.70 17.40
C GLY A 91 20.11 -17.08 16.87
N GLU A 92 19.07 -17.64 17.49
CA GLU A 92 18.56 -18.96 17.17
C GLU A 92 17.08 -18.88 16.77
N PRO A 93 16.60 -19.81 15.92
CA PRO A 93 15.18 -20.01 15.71
C PRO A 93 14.43 -20.29 17.04
N PRO A 94 13.16 -19.89 17.17
CA PRO A 94 12.32 -19.30 16.12
C PRO A 94 12.42 -17.77 16.01
N LEU A 95 13.20 -17.09 16.86
CA LEU A 95 13.22 -15.62 16.95
C LEU A 95 14.10 -14.98 15.88
N PHE A 96 15.16 -15.69 15.50
CA PHE A 96 16.16 -15.26 14.52
C PHE A 96 16.25 -16.29 13.40
N HIS A 97 16.64 -15.86 12.20
CA HIS A 97 16.83 -16.72 11.02
C HIS A 97 15.56 -17.43 10.53
N THR A 98 14.42 -17.16 11.16
CA THR A 98 13.11 -17.71 10.82
C THR A 98 12.05 -16.63 10.98
N GLY A 99 11.01 -16.72 10.15
CA GLY A 99 9.87 -15.80 10.21
C GLY A 99 8.58 -16.53 9.87
N PRO A 100 7.42 -15.90 10.14
CA PRO A 100 6.12 -16.40 9.70
C PRO A 100 6.11 -16.58 8.18
N THR A 101 5.51 -17.67 7.70
CA THR A 101 5.31 -17.99 6.28
C THR A 101 3.84 -18.01 5.87
N MET A 102 2.96 -17.54 6.78
CA MET A 102 1.52 -17.46 6.57
C MET A 102 1.02 -16.08 6.98
N ASP A 103 -0.21 -15.79 6.56
CA ASP A 103 -0.94 -14.56 6.83
C ASP A 103 -0.23 -13.31 6.29
N ILE A 104 -0.70 -12.15 6.73
CA ILE A 104 -0.19 -10.82 6.39
C ILE A 104 1.29 -10.60 6.76
N TYR A 105 1.83 -11.42 7.65
CA TYR A 105 3.21 -11.32 8.11
C TYR A 105 4.18 -12.20 7.32
N SER A 106 3.68 -12.99 6.37
CA SER A 106 4.43 -14.04 5.68
C SER A 106 5.71 -13.54 4.99
N MET A 107 5.76 -12.25 4.65
CA MET A 107 6.91 -11.62 4.02
C MET A 107 8.18 -11.59 4.87
N GLU A 108 8.07 -11.63 6.20
CA GLU A 108 9.25 -11.78 7.05
C GLU A 108 9.93 -13.13 6.78
N GLY A 109 9.17 -14.23 6.81
CA GLY A 109 9.69 -15.57 6.56
C GLY A 109 10.11 -15.79 5.11
N VAL A 110 9.34 -15.28 4.15
CA VAL A 110 9.70 -15.37 2.72
C VAL A 110 11.02 -14.65 2.44
N PHE A 111 11.19 -13.43 2.96
CA PHE A 111 12.43 -12.68 2.79
C PHE A 111 13.62 -13.39 3.44
N LEU A 112 13.48 -13.81 4.71
CA LEU A 112 14.52 -14.54 5.44
C LEU A 112 14.97 -15.80 4.69
N ASN A 113 14.01 -16.62 4.25
CA ASN A 113 14.30 -17.82 3.49
C ASN A 113 14.98 -17.52 2.14
N PHE A 114 14.55 -16.47 1.44
CA PHE A 114 15.15 -16.08 0.17
C PHE A 114 16.58 -15.56 0.35
N ILE A 115 16.78 -14.55 1.20
CA ILE A 115 18.06 -13.87 1.34
C ILE A 115 19.14 -14.78 1.94
N GLU A 116 18.76 -15.73 2.80
CA GLU A 116 19.70 -16.70 3.33
C GLU A 116 20.12 -17.76 2.31
N ASN A 117 19.23 -18.13 1.39
CA ASN A 117 19.51 -19.17 0.41
C ASN A 117 19.95 -18.64 -0.97
N ASP A 118 19.87 -17.33 -1.23
CA ASP A 118 20.24 -16.74 -2.51
C ASP A 118 21.77 -16.46 -2.62
N PRO A 119 22.52 -17.22 -3.45
CA PRO A 119 23.95 -17.02 -3.62
C PRO A 119 24.30 -15.75 -4.41
N ASN A 120 23.34 -15.14 -5.13
CA ASN A 120 23.54 -13.94 -5.92
C ASN A 120 23.58 -12.69 -5.04
N TYR A 121 22.81 -12.64 -3.96
CA TYR A 121 22.80 -11.48 -3.06
C TYR A 121 23.56 -11.72 -1.76
N ARG A 122 23.59 -12.94 -1.22
CA ARG A 122 24.29 -13.22 0.04
C ARG A 122 25.82 -13.20 -0.15
N THR A 123 26.53 -12.65 0.83
CA THR A 123 27.99 -12.81 0.97
C THR A 123 28.35 -13.30 2.36
N SER A 124 29.31 -14.22 2.45
CA SER A 124 29.96 -14.63 3.70
C SER A 124 31.16 -13.73 4.05
N ASP A 125 31.65 -12.95 3.09
CA ASP A 125 32.73 -11.99 3.28
C ASP A 125 32.12 -10.60 3.59
N PRO A 126 32.25 -10.11 4.84
CA PRO A 126 31.72 -8.80 5.22
C PRO A 126 32.43 -7.64 4.53
N ASP A 127 33.62 -7.84 3.97
CA ASP A 127 34.34 -6.80 3.22
C ASP A 127 33.82 -6.65 1.78
N GLN A 128 32.97 -7.57 1.32
CA GLN A 128 32.26 -7.47 0.03
C GLN A 128 30.81 -6.97 0.19
N ALA A 129 30.34 -6.84 1.43
CA ALA A 129 28.97 -6.46 1.72
C ALA A 129 28.74 -4.97 1.48
N HIS A 130 27.59 -4.65 0.90
CA HIS A 130 27.09 -3.29 0.76
C HIS A 130 26.20 -2.90 1.94
N VAL A 131 25.47 -3.88 2.49
CA VAL A 131 24.59 -3.73 3.64
C VAL A 131 24.65 -4.97 4.54
N TYR A 132 24.28 -4.80 5.80
CA TYR A 132 24.31 -5.84 6.83
C TYR A 132 22.90 -6.09 7.37
N PHE A 133 22.42 -7.32 7.29
CA PHE A 133 21.07 -7.69 7.70
C PHE A 133 21.02 -8.22 9.13
N LEU A 134 20.06 -7.73 9.91
CA LEU A 134 19.73 -8.21 11.26
C LEU A 134 18.54 -9.20 11.17
N PRO A 135 18.78 -10.52 11.26
CA PRO A 135 17.82 -11.55 10.90
C PRO A 135 16.85 -11.89 12.04
N PHE A 136 16.39 -10.89 12.81
CA PHE A 136 15.35 -11.11 13.82
C PHE A 136 13.96 -10.87 13.22
N SER A 137 12.98 -11.67 13.64
CA SER A 137 11.57 -11.48 13.26
C SER A 137 10.81 -10.85 14.42
N VAL A 138 10.23 -9.68 14.18
CA VAL A 138 9.37 -9.01 15.19
C VAL A 138 8.16 -9.87 15.50
N VAL A 139 7.58 -10.51 14.48
CA VAL A 139 6.41 -11.38 14.65
C VAL A 139 6.76 -12.62 15.46
N MET A 140 7.89 -13.25 15.20
CA MET A 140 8.29 -14.43 15.98
C MET A 140 8.64 -14.07 17.42
N ILE A 141 9.27 -12.91 17.67
CA ILE A 141 9.50 -12.42 19.04
C ILE A 141 8.17 -12.24 19.77
N LEU A 142 7.17 -11.61 19.12
CA LEU A 142 5.86 -11.41 19.72
C LEU A 142 5.13 -12.74 19.96
N ASN A 143 5.12 -13.64 19.00
CA ASN A 143 4.41 -14.92 19.13
C ASN A 143 5.00 -15.84 20.20
N ASN A 144 6.31 -15.77 20.45
CA ASN A 144 6.99 -16.70 21.35
C ASN A 144 7.26 -16.12 22.74
N LEU A 145 7.41 -14.80 22.87
CA LEU A 145 7.83 -14.18 24.14
C LEU A 145 6.81 -13.20 24.72
N PHE A 146 5.75 -12.85 23.99
CA PHE A 146 4.77 -11.88 24.48
C PHE A 146 3.71 -12.57 25.32
N ASP A 147 3.62 -12.19 26.60
CA ASP A 147 2.58 -12.69 27.48
C ASP A 147 1.20 -12.18 27.00
N PRO A 148 0.20 -13.07 26.79
CA PRO A 148 -1.08 -12.71 26.22
C PRO A 148 -1.91 -11.77 27.09
N ILE A 149 -1.65 -11.73 28.41
CA ILE A 149 -2.40 -10.97 29.40
C ILE A 149 -1.66 -9.68 29.76
N ILE A 150 -0.37 -9.78 30.11
CA ILE A 150 0.43 -8.65 30.61
C ILE A 150 0.85 -7.72 29.47
N ARG A 151 1.05 -8.28 28.26
CA ARG A 151 1.49 -7.54 27.07
C ARG A 151 2.72 -6.67 27.33
N ASP A 152 3.74 -7.22 28.00
CA ASP A 152 4.95 -6.50 28.37
C ASP A 152 5.76 -6.06 27.14
N LYS A 153 5.66 -4.77 26.82
CA LYS A 153 6.34 -4.17 25.66
C LYS A 153 7.87 -4.09 25.82
N ALA A 154 8.40 -4.27 27.04
CA ALA A 154 9.84 -4.29 27.29
C ALA A 154 10.51 -5.57 26.76
N VAL A 155 9.74 -6.59 26.36
CA VAL A 155 10.28 -7.79 25.70
C VAL A 155 11.05 -7.42 24.43
N LEU A 156 10.52 -6.51 23.60
CA LEU A 156 11.19 -6.08 22.37
C LEU A 156 12.50 -5.34 22.67
N GLU A 157 12.48 -4.47 23.68
CA GLU A 157 13.67 -3.73 24.14
C GLU A 157 14.79 -4.68 24.56
N ARG A 158 14.48 -5.66 25.42
CA ARG A 158 15.48 -6.61 25.92
C ARG A 158 16.04 -7.45 24.77
N VAL A 159 15.19 -8.07 23.96
CA VAL A 159 15.63 -8.97 22.90
C VAL A 159 16.44 -8.26 21.82
N ILE A 160 15.92 -7.14 21.28
CA ILE A 160 16.56 -6.42 20.18
C ILE A 160 17.76 -5.61 20.69
N GLY A 161 17.65 -5.03 21.89
CA GLY A 161 18.73 -4.32 22.56
C GLY A 161 19.93 -5.23 22.81
N ASP A 162 19.70 -6.41 23.40
CA ASP A 162 20.76 -7.39 23.66
C ASP A 162 21.37 -7.89 22.34
N TYR A 163 20.54 -8.17 21.34
CA TYR A 163 21.02 -8.59 20.02
C TYR A 163 21.94 -7.55 19.37
N VAL A 164 21.52 -6.29 19.33
CA VAL A 164 22.34 -5.21 18.78
C VAL A 164 23.60 -4.99 19.62
N HIS A 165 23.53 -5.15 20.94
CA HIS A 165 24.70 -5.10 21.80
C HIS A 165 25.71 -6.21 21.46
N ILE A 166 25.26 -7.44 21.25
CA ILE A 166 26.12 -8.56 20.82
C ILE A 166 26.76 -8.26 19.46
N VAL A 167 25.96 -7.83 18.48
CA VAL A 167 26.45 -7.54 17.13
C VAL A 167 27.47 -6.39 17.14
N SER A 168 27.18 -5.30 17.85
CA SER A 168 28.03 -4.11 17.90
C SER A 168 29.30 -4.30 18.71
N SER A 169 29.29 -5.15 19.73
CA SER A 169 30.48 -5.48 20.53
C SER A 169 31.37 -6.50 19.84
N ARG A 170 30.79 -7.48 19.12
CA ARG A 170 31.52 -8.55 18.45
C ARG A 170 32.10 -8.12 17.11
N TYR A 171 31.37 -7.31 16.33
CA TYR A 171 31.76 -6.97 14.97
C TYR A 171 32.14 -5.51 14.81
N PRO A 172 33.30 -5.22 14.18
CA PRO A 172 33.72 -3.84 13.95
C PRO A 172 32.87 -3.10 12.91
N TYR A 173 32.03 -3.81 12.16
CA TYR A 173 31.23 -3.27 11.05
C TYR A 173 30.10 -2.37 11.52
N TRP A 174 29.45 -2.71 12.64
CA TRP A 174 28.38 -1.89 13.22
C TRP A 174 28.88 -0.49 13.57
N ASN A 175 30.02 -0.42 14.28
CA ASN A 175 30.57 0.83 14.78
C ASN A 175 31.16 1.73 13.68
N ARG A 176 31.39 1.19 12.47
CA ARG A 176 31.89 1.95 11.33
C ARG A 176 30.88 2.99 10.84
N SER A 177 29.61 2.60 10.78
CA SER A 177 28.51 3.40 10.24
C SER A 177 27.51 3.84 11.32
N LEU A 178 27.74 3.41 12.57
CA LEU A 178 26.78 3.49 13.67
C LEU A 178 25.42 2.85 13.30
N GLY A 179 25.45 1.80 12.48
CA GLY A 179 24.26 1.10 12.00
C GLY A 179 23.67 1.64 10.70
N ALA A 180 24.25 2.65 10.04
CA ALA A 180 23.66 3.25 8.84
C ALA A 180 23.61 2.33 7.61
N ASP A 181 24.55 1.38 7.52
CA ASP A 181 24.58 0.33 6.50
C ASP A 181 23.94 -0.99 6.98
N HIS A 182 23.26 -0.94 8.13
CA HIS A 182 22.49 -2.05 8.69
C HIS A 182 21.02 -1.89 8.36
N PHE A 183 20.35 -3.02 8.18
CA PHE A 183 18.91 -3.03 8.04
C PHE A 183 18.25 -4.19 8.75
N MET A 184 16.98 -3.98 9.06
CA MET A 184 16.05 -4.98 9.57
C MET A 184 14.80 -5.00 8.69
N LEU A 185 14.00 -6.04 8.84
CA LEU A 185 12.73 -6.17 8.14
C LEU A 185 11.62 -6.51 9.12
N SER A 186 10.46 -5.87 8.96
CA SER A 186 9.25 -6.31 9.65
C SER A 186 7.98 -6.00 8.87
N CYS A 187 7.03 -6.94 8.98
CA CYS A 187 5.68 -6.77 8.43
C CYS A 187 4.61 -6.57 9.50
N HIS A 188 5.00 -6.57 10.77
CA HIS A 188 4.11 -6.16 11.85
C HIS A 188 4.10 -4.64 12.00
N ASP A 189 2.97 -4.07 12.41
CA ASP A 189 2.86 -2.64 12.76
C ASP A 189 3.74 -2.22 13.95
N TRP A 190 4.36 -3.20 14.61
CA TRP A 190 5.29 -2.96 15.70
C TRP A 190 6.73 -2.89 15.21
N GLY A 191 7.00 -3.12 13.92
CA GLY A 191 8.33 -2.96 13.31
C GLY A 191 9.00 -1.63 13.66
N PRO A 192 8.33 -0.47 13.44
CA PRO A 192 8.87 0.83 13.85
C PRO A 192 9.14 0.90 15.36
N ARG A 193 8.19 0.43 16.17
CA ARG A 193 8.28 0.44 17.64
C ARG A 193 9.38 -0.47 18.19
N ALA A 194 9.61 -1.63 17.56
CA ALA A 194 10.62 -2.60 17.94
C ALA A 194 12.02 -1.99 17.87
N THR A 195 12.24 -1.06 16.96
CA THR A 195 13.51 -0.34 16.84
C THR A 195 13.65 0.84 17.81
N TRP A 196 12.56 1.37 18.37
CA TRP A 196 12.54 2.60 19.18
C TRP A 196 13.53 2.55 20.35
N TYR A 197 13.61 1.41 21.02
CA TYR A 197 14.43 1.21 22.21
C TYR A 197 15.93 1.17 21.92
N VAL A 198 16.31 1.05 20.64
CA VAL A 198 17.71 1.04 20.19
C VAL A 198 17.92 2.25 19.27
N HIS A 199 18.41 3.36 19.83
CA HIS A 199 18.54 4.65 19.13
C HIS A 199 19.25 4.56 17.78
N SER A 200 20.36 3.82 17.68
CA SER A 200 21.10 3.63 16.43
C SER A 200 20.24 2.93 15.38
N LEU A 201 19.48 1.90 15.78
CA LEU A 201 18.59 1.16 14.89
C LEU A 201 17.37 2.00 14.46
N TYR A 202 16.79 2.80 15.37
CA TYR A 202 15.65 3.64 15.06
C TYR A 202 15.99 4.81 14.14
N PHE A 203 17.05 5.56 14.45
CA PHE A 203 17.37 6.81 13.77
C PHE A 203 18.31 6.64 12.56
N THR A 204 19.17 5.63 12.59
CA THR A 204 20.30 5.53 11.64
C THR A 204 20.12 4.38 10.65
N SER A 205 19.76 3.19 11.13
CA SER A 205 19.58 2.02 10.27
C SER A 205 18.37 2.13 9.34
N THR A 206 18.47 1.47 8.19
CA THR A 206 17.37 1.29 7.25
C THR A 206 16.38 0.26 7.82
N ARG A 207 15.09 0.58 7.80
CA ARG A 207 14.04 -0.38 8.16
C ARG A 207 13.25 -0.72 6.92
N LEU A 208 13.13 -2.02 6.62
CA LEU A 208 12.25 -2.53 5.59
C LEU A 208 10.91 -2.83 6.26
N LEU A 209 9.87 -2.08 5.91
CA LEU A 209 8.58 -2.15 6.59
C LEU A 209 7.48 -2.47 5.59
N CYS A 210 6.61 -3.44 5.90
CA CYS A 210 5.41 -3.67 5.08
C CYS A 210 4.46 -2.46 5.18
N ASN A 211 4.35 -1.87 6.38
CA ASN A 211 3.56 -0.68 6.63
C ASN A 211 4.39 0.60 6.41
N ALA A 212 4.19 1.25 5.26
CA ALA A 212 4.92 2.45 4.84
C ALA A 212 4.25 3.76 5.28
N ASN A 213 3.63 3.77 6.45
CA ASN A 213 2.82 4.88 6.93
C ASN A 213 3.62 5.87 7.78
N THR A 214 3.74 7.11 7.31
CA THR A 214 4.49 8.17 8.01
C THR A 214 3.89 8.54 9.35
N SER A 215 2.58 8.36 9.53
CA SER A 215 1.91 8.58 10.81
C SER A 215 2.25 7.50 11.84
N GLU A 216 2.76 6.35 11.39
CA GLU A 216 3.21 5.23 12.21
C GLU A 216 4.74 5.11 12.20
N PHE A 217 5.42 6.26 12.17
CA PHE A 217 6.87 6.38 12.31
C PHE A 217 7.69 5.78 11.15
N PHE A 218 7.08 5.53 9.99
CA PHE A 218 7.83 5.32 8.75
C PHE A 218 8.55 6.62 8.34
N ASN A 219 9.85 6.53 8.06
CA ASN A 219 10.67 7.65 7.64
C ASN A 219 11.11 7.48 6.18
N PRO A 220 10.48 8.16 5.21
CA PRO A 220 10.76 7.99 3.78
C PRO A 220 12.17 8.46 3.36
N ARG A 221 12.93 9.10 4.25
CA ARG A 221 14.33 9.48 3.99
C ARG A 221 15.32 8.34 4.22
N LYS A 222 14.94 7.29 4.96
CA LYS A 222 15.86 6.20 5.34
C LYS A 222 15.24 4.80 5.26
N ASP A 223 13.94 4.68 5.49
CA ASP A 223 13.22 3.42 5.47
C ASP A 223 12.77 3.11 4.04
N ALA A 224 12.56 1.83 3.76
CA ALA A 224 12.01 1.37 2.50
C ALA A 224 10.79 0.50 2.74
N SER A 225 9.80 0.63 1.85
CA SER A 225 8.60 -0.20 1.88
C SER A 225 8.89 -1.53 1.21
N ILE A 226 8.45 -2.64 1.81
CA ILE A 226 8.38 -3.94 1.15
C ILE A 226 6.91 -4.27 0.89
N PRO A 227 6.55 -4.91 -0.25
CA PRO A 227 5.18 -5.35 -0.47
C PRO A 227 4.75 -6.33 0.63
N GLU A 228 3.53 -6.15 1.11
CA GLU A 228 2.87 -7.11 1.99
C GLU A 228 2.22 -8.21 1.16
N ILE A 229 2.55 -9.46 1.46
CA ILE A 229 1.96 -10.63 0.82
C ILE A 229 1.23 -11.42 1.91
N ASN A 230 -0.05 -11.69 1.69
CA ASN A 230 -0.85 -12.52 2.57
C ASN A 230 -0.90 -13.96 2.03
N LEU A 231 -0.17 -14.88 2.66
CA LEU A 231 -0.13 -16.29 2.27
C LEU A 231 -1.15 -17.10 3.09
N ILE A 232 -2.24 -17.51 2.44
CA ILE A 232 -3.38 -18.23 3.07
C ILE A 232 -3.02 -19.65 3.51
N ARG A 233 -2.09 -20.30 2.82
CA ARG A 233 -1.69 -21.69 3.04
C ARG A 233 -0.19 -21.74 3.22
N GLY A 234 0.29 -22.29 4.32
CA GLY A 234 1.71 -22.40 4.69
C GLY A 234 2.56 -23.32 3.83
N GLU A 235 2.09 -23.66 2.63
CA GLU A 235 2.91 -24.34 1.63
C GLU A 235 3.88 -23.31 1.04
N SER A 236 5.01 -23.16 1.71
CA SER A 236 6.23 -22.67 1.10
C SER A 236 6.67 -23.69 0.06
N THR A 237 6.11 -23.63 -1.14
CA THR A 237 6.60 -24.41 -2.28
C THR A 237 7.15 -23.46 -3.33
N THR A 238 8.45 -23.20 -3.15
CA THR A 238 9.43 -23.32 -4.24
C THR A 238 9.07 -22.59 -5.53
N ASN A 239 9.34 -21.28 -5.55
CA ASN A 239 9.80 -20.47 -6.70
C ASN A 239 9.32 -19.02 -6.61
N THR A 240 9.53 -18.36 -5.47
CA THR A 240 9.63 -16.90 -5.45
C THR A 240 10.91 -16.51 -6.19
N GLY A 241 10.74 -16.23 -7.47
CA GLY A 241 11.77 -15.99 -8.47
C GLY A 241 11.13 -15.86 -9.86
N GLY A 242 9.99 -16.54 -10.07
CA GLY A 242 9.18 -16.43 -11.28
C GLY A 242 9.95 -16.75 -12.55
N LEU A 243 9.29 -16.63 -13.69
CA LEU A 243 9.98 -16.62 -14.97
C LEU A 243 10.78 -15.29 -15.11
N PRO A 244 11.82 -15.20 -15.97
CA PRO A 244 12.41 -13.91 -16.37
C PRO A 244 11.32 -12.93 -16.81
N ALA A 245 11.55 -11.61 -16.68
CA ALA A 245 10.53 -10.59 -16.99
C ALA A 245 9.85 -10.79 -18.36
N SER A 246 10.61 -11.24 -19.38
CA SER A 246 10.14 -11.63 -20.72
C SER A 246 9.07 -12.73 -20.73
N ASN A 247 9.21 -13.67 -19.81
CA ASN A 247 8.44 -14.91 -19.78
C ASN A 247 7.35 -14.86 -18.70
N ARG A 248 7.23 -13.76 -17.94
CA ARG A 248 6.13 -13.56 -16.99
C ARG A 248 4.87 -13.19 -17.77
N THR A 249 3.91 -14.10 -17.83
CA THR A 249 2.58 -13.81 -18.40
C THR A 249 1.72 -12.90 -17.51
N THR A 250 2.13 -12.71 -16.25
CA THR A 250 1.35 -12.03 -15.22
C THR A 250 2.25 -11.06 -14.46
N LEU A 251 1.87 -9.77 -14.47
CA LEU A 251 2.54 -8.70 -13.74
C LEU A 251 1.66 -8.25 -12.57
N ALA A 252 2.15 -8.38 -11.34
CA ALA A 252 1.45 -7.96 -10.13
C ALA A 252 2.06 -6.66 -9.59
N PHE A 253 1.22 -5.68 -9.27
CA PHE A 253 1.61 -4.45 -8.57
C PHE A 253 0.97 -4.40 -7.19
N PHE A 254 1.76 -4.02 -6.19
CA PHE A 254 1.30 -3.76 -4.83
C PHE A 254 1.11 -2.25 -4.66
N ALA A 255 -0.11 -1.82 -4.39
CA ALA A 255 -0.41 -0.47 -3.94
C ALA A 255 -1.05 -0.59 -2.56
N GLY A 256 -0.31 -0.20 -1.51
CA GLY A 256 -0.82 -0.17 -0.14
C GLY A 256 -1.99 0.81 -0.02
N GLY A 257 -3.12 0.33 0.48
CA GLY A 257 -4.27 1.16 0.87
C GLY A 257 -4.19 1.55 2.35
N GLN A 258 -4.80 2.67 2.72
CA GLN A 258 -4.86 3.15 4.11
C GLN A 258 -5.94 2.41 4.93
N TYR A 259 -5.49 1.79 6.02
CA TYR A 259 -6.11 1.54 7.34
C TYR A 259 -7.29 0.55 7.57
N HIS A 260 -7.10 -0.20 8.67
CA HIS A 260 -8.03 -0.72 9.69
C HIS A 260 -9.06 -1.81 9.34
N VAL A 261 -8.71 -3.03 9.79
CA VAL A 261 -9.59 -4.08 10.34
C VAL A 261 -10.60 -4.72 9.38
N ARG A 262 -10.10 -5.59 8.48
CA ARG A 262 -10.55 -6.98 8.32
C ARG A 262 -9.71 -7.72 7.27
N SER A 263 -8.96 -8.71 7.74
CA SER A 263 -8.31 -9.72 6.92
C SER A 263 -9.34 -10.69 6.38
N GLU A 264 -9.99 -10.31 5.27
CA GLU A 264 -10.44 -11.28 4.28
C GLU A 264 -9.54 -11.16 3.06
N LEU A 265 -8.93 -12.30 2.73
CA LEU A 265 -8.07 -12.47 1.57
C LEU A 265 -8.83 -12.18 0.28
N GLY A 266 -8.63 -10.99 -0.25
CA GLY A 266 -8.95 -10.68 -1.63
C GLY A 266 -7.74 -10.96 -2.51
N ILE A 267 -7.71 -12.11 -3.19
CA ILE A 267 -7.10 -12.13 -4.53
C ILE A 267 -7.92 -11.10 -5.32
N ILE A 268 -7.38 -9.89 -5.55
CA ILE A 268 -7.91 -9.08 -6.65
C ILE A 268 -7.40 -9.78 -7.90
N ILE A 269 -8.15 -10.79 -8.34
CA ILE A 269 -8.33 -10.98 -9.77
C ILE A 269 -8.72 -9.58 -10.23
N ILE A 270 -7.98 -8.95 -11.15
CA ILE A 270 -8.61 -7.91 -11.94
C ILE A 270 -9.68 -8.67 -12.70
N MET A 271 -10.84 -8.82 -12.07
CA MET A 271 -12.08 -8.92 -12.78
C MET A 271 -12.07 -7.62 -13.56
N SER A 272 -11.72 -7.74 -14.84
CA SER A 272 -11.87 -6.69 -15.82
C SER A 272 -13.25 -6.09 -15.59
N TYR A 273 -13.33 -4.91 -14.97
CA TYR A 273 -14.59 -4.23 -14.80
C TYR A 273 -14.86 -3.47 -16.10
N ALA A 274 -16.11 -3.49 -16.55
CA ALA A 274 -16.51 -2.67 -17.69
C ALA A 274 -16.46 -1.19 -17.31
N TYR A 275 -16.90 -0.86 -16.09
CA TYR A 275 -16.97 0.51 -15.58
C TYR A 275 -16.54 0.62 -14.12
N LEU A 276 -15.99 1.77 -13.77
CA LEU A 276 -15.78 2.21 -12.40
C LEU A 276 -16.65 3.44 -12.14
N PHE A 277 -17.45 3.41 -11.06
CA PHE A 277 -18.27 4.54 -10.63
C PHE A 277 -17.78 5.11 -9.30
N LYS A 278 -17.58 6.42 -9.26
CA LYS A 278 -17.29 7.16 -8.04
C LYS A 278 -18.59 7.57 -7.33
N TYR A 279 -18.72 7.18 -6.07
CA TYR A 279 -19.83 7.42 -5.17
C TYR A 279 -19.40 8.30 -4.00
N ILE A 280 -20.33 9.08 -3.48
CA ILE A 280 -20.19 9.80 -2.21
C ILE A 280 -21.37 9.45 -1.29
N ILE A 281 -21.14 9.37 0.02
CA ILE A 281 -22.21 9.29 1.03
C ILE A 281 -22.21 10.58 1.82
N ILE A 282 -23.36 11.27 1.84
CA ILE A 282 -23.53 12.60 2.45
C ILE A 282 -24.76 12.62 3.35
N GLY A 283 -24.77 13.54 4.31
CA GLY A 283 -25.80 13.68 5.34
C GLY A 283 -25.22 13.93 6.71
N ASP A 284 -26.10 14.19 7.68
CA ASP A 284 -25.72 14.63 9.03
C ASP A 284 -24.86 13.62 9.80
N THR A 285 -24.24 14.11 10.88
CA THR A 285 -23.50 13.26 11.82
C THR A 285 -24.46 12.26 12.50
N GLY A 286 -24.01 11.01 12.66
CA GLY A 286 -24.74 9.98 13.39
C GLY A 286 -25.96 9.40 12.65
N VAL A 287 -26.21 9.75 11.39
CA VAL A 287 -27.29 9.13 10.58
C VAL A 287 -26.96 7.70 10.16
N GLY A 288 -25.69 7.29 10.26
CA GLY A 288 -25.22 5.93 9.97
C GLY A 288 -24.61 5.75 8.59
N LYS A 289 -23.99 6.79 8.01
CA LYS A 289 -23.28 6.73 6.72
C LYS A 289 -22.15 5.69 6.72
N SER A 290 -21.26 5.76 7.70
CA SER A 290 -20.16 4.80 7.88
C SER A 290 -20.70 3.38 8.13
N CYS A 291 -21.79 3.24 8.88
CA CYS A 291 -22.44 1.95 9.08
C CYS A 291 -23.01 1.37 7.77
N LEU A 292 -23.60 2.20 6.91
CA LEU A 292 -24.09 1.76 5.60
C LEU A 292 -22.93 1.34 4.69
N LEU A 293 -21.83 2.10 4.70
CA LEU A 293 -20.60 1.75 3.97
C LEU A 293 -20.07 0.39 4.43
N LEU A 294 -19.83 0.24 5.73
CA LEU A 294 -19.29 -1.00 6.31
C LEU A 294 -20.23 -2.18 6.16
N GLN A 295 -21.54 -1.98 6.29
CA GLN A 295 -22.51 -3.04 6.06
C GLN A 295 -22.52 -3.46 4.57
N PHE A 296 -22.29 -2.54 3.65
CA PHE A 296 -22.19 -2.84 2.22
C PHE A 296 -20.86 -3.50 1.85
N THR A 297 -19.72 -3.08 2.40
CA THR A 297 -18.41 -3.63 2.05
C THR A 297 -18.09 -4.92 2.81
N ASP A 298 -18.31 -4.93 4.12
CA ASP A 298 -17.81 -5.96 5.03
C ASP A 298 -18.91 -6.89 5.57
N LYS A 299 -20.18 -6.60 5.25
CA LYS A 299 -21.37 -7.31 5.76
C LYS A 299 -21.43 -7.36 7.30
N ARG A 300 -20.94 -6.32 7.97
CA ARG A 300 -20.81 -6.30 9.42
C ARG A 300 -21.22 -4.92 9.97
N PHE A 301 -21.86 -4.94 11.13
CA PHE A 301 -22.36 -3.75 11.83
C PHE A 301 -21.57 -3.52 13.12
N GLN A 302 -21.15 -2.27 13.37
CA GLN A 302 -20.54 -1.88 14.64
C GLN A 302 -21.46 -0.88 15.35
N PRO A 303 -21.92 -1.17 16.57
CA PRO A 303 -22.84 -0.28 17.30
C PRO A 303 -22.14 0.99 17.83
N VAL A 304 -20.81 0.93 18.03
CA VAL A 304 -19.99 2.05 18.46
C VAL A 304 -19.07 2.42 17.30
N HIS A 305 -19.34 3.56 16.69
CA HIS A 305 -18.47 4.18 15.69
C HIS A 305 -17.98 5.52 16.21
N ASP A 306 -16.66 5.73 16.13
CA ASP A 306 -16.07 7.04 16.36
C ASP A 306 -16.54 8.02 15.27
N LEU A 307 -16.52 9.32 15.60
CA LEU A 307 -16.85 10.36 14.63
C LEU A 307 -15.88 10.28 13.43
N THR A 308 -16.42 10.22 12.21
CA THR A 308 -15.61 10.26 10.99
C THR A 308 -14.86 11.59 10.91
N ILE A 309 -13.54 11.57 11.12
CA ILE A 309 -12.67 12.73 10.94
C ILE A 309 -12.19 12.72 9.48
N GLY A 310 -12.71 13.66 8.68
CA GLY A 310 -12.36 13.76 7.26
C GLY A 310 -13.26 12.89 6.37
N VAL A 311 -12.68 11.95 5.63
CA VAL A 311 -13.37 11.07 4.66
C VAL A 311 -12.82 9.66 4.74
N GLU A 312 -13.71 8.67 4.77
CA GLU A 312 -13.40 7.24 4.75
C GLU A 312 -13.69 6.66 3.34
N PHE A 313 -12.93 5.65 2.92
CA PHE A 313 -13.02 5.09 1.58
C PHE A 313 -13.36 3.60 1.62
N GLY A 314 -14.34 3.19 0.81
CA GLY A 314 -14.63 1.78 0.55
C GLY A 314 -14.73 1.50 -0.94
N ALA A 315 -14.49 0.25 -1.33
CA ALA A 315 -14.68 -0.19 -2.71
C ALA A 315 -15.28 -1.59 -2.76
N ARG A 316 -16.21 -1.81 -3.70
CA ARG A 316 -16.84 -3.12 -3.89
C ARG A 316 -17.13 -3.37 -5.37
N MET A 317 -16.91 -4.61 -5.80
CA MET A 317 -17.32 -5.08 -7.12
C MET A 317 -18.77 -5.55 -7.08
N ILE A 318 -19.57 -5.11 -8.04
CA ILE A 318 -20.95 -5.58 -8.27
C ILE A 318 -21.10 -6.01 -9.72
N THR A 319 -22.17 -6.74 -10.04
CA THR A 319 -22.49 -7.15 -11.40
C THR A 319 -23.86 -6.59 -11.79
N ILE A 320 -23.92 -5.85 -12.90
CA ILE A 320 -25.16 -5.33 -13.49
C ILE A 320 -25.20 -5.76 -14.95
N ASP A 321 -26.27 -6.42 -15.40
CA ASP A 321 -26.43 -6.95 -16.76
C ASP A 321 -25.22 -7.77 -17.25
N ASN A 322 -24.72 -8.67 -16.41
CA ASN A 322 -23.50 -9.47 -16.61
C ASN A 322 -22.22 -8.64 -16.82
N LYS A 323 -22.25 -7.32 -16.58
CA LYS A 323 -21.06 -6.49 -16.58
C LYS A 323 -20.56 -6.28 -15.15
N PRO A 324 -19.30 -6.65 -14.86
CA PRO A 324 -18.67 -6.30 -13.60
C PRO A 324 -18.43 -4.78 -13.54
N ILE A 325 -18.89 -4.15 -12.46
CA ILE A 325 -18.76 -2.72 -12.19
C ILE A 325 -18.08 -2.53 -10.84
N LYS A 326 -17.06 -1.66 -10.80
CA LYS A 326 -16.35 -1.30 -9.57
C LYS A 326 -16.95 -0.04 -8.97
N LEU A 327 -17.48 -0.12 -7.76
CA LEU A 327 -17.89 1.06 -6.99
C LEU A 327 -16.74 1.55 -6.12
N GLN A 328 -16.44 2.84 -6.18
CA GLN A 328 -15.52 3.55 -5.28
C GLN A 328 -16.32 4.55 -4.46
N ILE A 329 -16.42 4.34 -3.15
CA ILE A 329 -17.36 5.03 -2.28
C ILE A 329 -16.58 5.85 -1.26
N TRP A 330 -16.86 7.15 -1.21
CA TRP A 330 -16.30 8.08 -0.23
C TRP A 330 -17.36 8.39 0.83
N ASP A 331 -17.18 7.90 2.05
CA ASP A 331 -18.00 8.30 3.20
C ASP A 331 -17.46 9.60 3.80
N THR A 332 -18.34 10.58 3.98
CA THR A 332 -17.94 11.95 4.33
C THR A 332 -18.30 12.30 5.76
N ALA A 333 -17.50 13.15 6.41
CA ALA A 333 -17.83 13.69 7.72
C ALA A 333 -19.17 14.43 7.67
N GLY A 334 -20.10 14.08 8.58
CA GLY A 334 -21.43 14.70 8.66
C GLY A 334 -21.50 15.98 9.48
N GLN A 335 -20.37 16.55 9.89
CA GLN A 335 -20.34 17.81 10.64
C GLN A 335 -20.11 18.97 9.70
N GLU A 336 -20.87 20.04 9.92
CA GLU A 336 -20.80 21.24 9.10
C GLU A 336 -19.41 21.89 9.10
N SER A 337 -18.68 21.81 10.23
CA SER A 337 -17.31 22.31 10.37
C SER A 337 -16.30 21.65 9.40
N PHE A 338 -16.64 20.49 8.81
CA PHE A 338 -15.83 19.78 7.82
C PHE A 338 -16.39 19.86 6.40
N ARG A 339 -17.44 20.65 6.15
CA ARG A 339 -18.03 20.83 4.81
C ARG A 339 -17.01 21.31 3.77
N SER A 340 -16.07 22.18 4.16
CA SER A 340 -15.02 22.69 3.25
C SER A 340 -14.07 21.58 2.74
N ILE A 341 -13.73 20.61 3.59
CA ILE A 341 -12.92 19.43 3.24
C ILE A 341 -13.71 18.49 2.33
N THR A 342 -15.00 18.35 2.62
CA THR A 342 -15.92 17.43 1.96
C THR A 342 -16.20 17.80 0.49
N ARG A 343 -16.25 19.10 0.16
CA ARG A 343 -16.50 19.59 -1.21
C ARG A 343 -15.52 19.08 -2.26
N SER A 344 -14.26 18.84 -1.88
CA SER A 344 -13.25 18.31 -2.81
C SER A 344 -13.60 16.91 -3.36
N TYR A 345 -14.39 16.13 -2.60
CA TYR A 345 -14.80 14.78 -2.97
C TYR A 345 -16.01 14.75 -3.89
N TYR A 346 -16.79 15.83 -3.95
CA TYR A 346 -18.01 15.93 -4.76
C TYR A 346 -17.66 15.97 -6.25
N ARG A 347 -16.49 16.54 -6.58
CA ARG A 347 -16.03 16.69 -7.96
C ARG A 347 -15.91 15.32 -8.63
N GLY A 348 -16.65 15.17 -9.72
CA GLY A 348 -16.69 13.93 -10.49
C GLY A 348 -17.26 12.74 -9.72
N ALA A 349 -18.22 12.93 -8.83
CA ALA A 349 -19.06 11.83 -8.36
C ALA A 349 -20.13 11.50 -9.42
N ALA A 350 -20.28 10.22 -9.76
CA ALA A 350 -21.32 9.70 -10.65
C ALA A 350 -22.60 9.36 -9.88
N GLY A 351 -22.46 8.94 -8.62
CA GLY A 351 -23.55 8.62 -7.71
C GLY A 351 -23.40 9.28 -6.34
N ALA A 352 -24.51 9.59 -5.68
CA ALA A 352 -24.53 10.03 -4.29
C ALA A 352 -25.61 9.31 -3.48
N LEU A 353 -25.26 8.89 -2.26
CA LEU A 353 -26.21 8.44 -1.26
C LEU A 353 -26.44 9.58 -0.26
N LEU A 354 -27.65 10.12 -0.24
CA LEU A 354 -28.07 11.18 0.66
C LEU A 354 -28.84 10.55 1.82
N VAL A 355 -28.28 10.58 3.03
CA VAL A 355 -28.74 9.77 4.15
C VAL A 355 -29.31 10.63 5.27
N TYR A 356 -30.51 10.28 5.77
CA TYR A 356 -31.07 10.80 7.01
C TYR A 356 -31.43 9.67 7.97
N ASP A 357 -31.70 10.01 9.23
CA ASP A 357 -32.12 9.09 10.28
C ASP A 357 -33.63 9.20 10.48
N ILE A 358 -34.39 8.12 10.24
CA ILE A 358 -35.86 8.17 10.35
C ILE A 358 -36.36 8.51 11.77
N THR A 359 -35.51 8.36 12.79
CA THR A 359 -35.82 8.67 14.19
C THR A 359 -35.48 10.11 14.58
N ARG A 360 -34.81 10.88 13.70
CA ARG A 360 -34.36 12.26 13.97
C ARG A 360 -34.78 13.22 12.86
N ARG A 361 -35.89 13.93 13.08
CA ARG A 361 -36.49 14.89 12.14
C ARG A 361 -35.51 15.97 11.65
N GLU A 362 -34.64 16.47 12.53
CA GLU A 362 -33.64 17.49 12.16
C GLU A 362 -32.77 17.05 10.97
N THR A 363 -32.35 15.78 10.95
CA THR A 363 -31.51 15.24 9.87
C THR A 363 -32.22 15.19 8.51
N PHE A 364 -33.56 15.10 8.53
CA PHE A 364 -34.40 15.20 7.34
C PHE A 364 -34.52 16.65 6.86
N ASN A 365 -34.70 17.60 7.79
CA ASN A 365 -34.79 19.02 7.45
C ASN A 365 -33.51 19.56 6.78
N HIS A 366 -32.34 18.99 7.11
CA HIS A 366 -31.06 19.37 6.51
C HIS A 366 -30.79 18.77 5.11
N LEU A 367 -31.64 17.84 4.63
CA LEU A 367 -31.45 17.17 3.33
C LEU A 367 -31.36 18.15 2.17
N ALA A 368 -32.17 19.21 2.17
CA ALA A 368 -32.16 20.22 1.11
C ALA A 368 -30.79 20.90 0.97
N SER A 369 -30.16 21.24 2.10
CA SER A 369 -28.84 21.86 2.12
C SER A 369 -27.74 20.91 1.64
N TRP A 370 -27.78 19.65 2.06
CA TRP A 370 -26.83 18.63 1.57
C TRP A 370 -26.99 18.36 0.07
N LEU A 371 -28.22 18.31 -0.42
CA LEU A 371 -28.53 18.12 -1.83
C LEU A 371 -28.07 19.31 -2.68
N GLU A 372 -28.27 20.53 -2.18
CA GLU A 372 -27.81 21.75 -2.85
C GLU A 372 -26.27 21.78 -2.96
N ASP A 373 -25.55 21.55 -1.85
CA ASP A 373 -24.10 21.44 -1.86
C ASP A 373 -23.62 20.39 -2.88
N ALA A 374 -24.29 19.23 -2.93
CA ALA A 374 -23.96 18.15 -3.85
C ALA A 374 -24.15 18.57 -5.31
N ARG A 375 -25.26 19.21 -5.64
CA ARG A 375 -25.55 19.70 -7.00
C ARG A 375 -24.62 20.82 -7.45
N GLN A 376 -24.18 21.69 -6.53
CA GLN A 376 -23.28 22.81 -6.85
C GLN A 376 -21.85 22.36 -7.19
N HIS A 377 -21.38 21.25 -6.62
CA HIS A 377 -19.97 20.83 -6.75
C HIS A 377 -19.76 19.49 -7.46
N ALA A 378 -20.80 18.69 -7.63
CA ALA A 378 -20.75 17.43 -8.37
C ALA A 378 -21.19 17.61 -9.83
N ASN A 379 -21.37 16.49 -10.52
CA ASN A 379 -21.82 16.47 -11.89
C ASN A 379 -23.34 16.74 -12.00
N ALA A 380 -23.77 17.53 -12.99
CA ALA A 380 -25.19 17.79 -13.23
C ALA A 380 -26.01 16.51 -13.49
N ASN A 381 -25.38 15.47 -14.06
CA ASN A 381 -26.02 14.20 -14.36
C ASN A 381 -25.91 13.15 -13.23
N MET A 382 -25.31 13.51 -12.09
CA MET A 382 -25.13 12.63 -10.94
C MET A 382 -26.46 12.00 -10.51
N THR A 383 -26.47 10.69 -10.30
CA THR A 383 -27.63 9.99 -9.78
C THR A 383 -27.61 10.04 -8.26
N VAL A 384 -28.70 10.48 -7.64
CA VAL A 384 -28.79 10.62 -6.18
C VAL A 384 -29.88 9.70 -5.64
N MET A 385 -29.53 8.91 -4.62
CA MET A 385 -30.43 8.05 -3.86
C MET A 385 -30.60 8.62 -2.45
N LEU A 386 -31.84 8.92 -2.08
CA LEU A 386 -32.25 9.28 -0.74
C LEU A 386 -32.46 8.01 0.10
N ILE A 387 -31.77 7.94 1.25
CA ILE A 387 -31.86 6.81 2.18
C ILE A 387 -32.40 7.27 3.53
N GLY A 388 -33.57 6.75 3.91
CA GLY A 388 -34.07 6.80 5.29
C GLY A 388 -33.46 5.65 6.11
N ASN A 389 -32.38 5.91 6.83
CA ASN A 389 -31.66 4.88 7.58
C ASN A 389 -32.27 4.63 8.97
N LYS A 390 -31.92 3.49 9.56
CA LYS A 390 -32.39 2.99 10.88
C LYS A 390 -33.87 2.59 10.89
N CYS A 391 -34.36 2.03 9.79
CA CYS A 391 -35.75 1.55 9.71
C CYS A 391 -36.09 0.42 10.70
N ASP A 392 -35.07 -0.25 11.26
CA ASP A 392 -35.22 -1.19 12.39
C ASP A 392 -35.77 -0.52 13.67
N LEU A 393 -35.68 0.80 13.77
CA LEU A 393 -36.23 1.61 14.86
C LEU A 393 -37.58 2.25 14.50
N ALA A 394 -38.41 1.59 13.67
CA ALA A 394 -39.72 2.09 13.24
C ALA A 394 -40.63 2.56 14.40
N HIS A 395 -40.51 1.97 15.58
CA HIS A 395 -41.24 2.38 16.79
C HIS A 395 -40.86 3.78 17.33
N ARG A 396 -39.73 4.37 16.89
CA ARG A 396 -39.27 5.73 17.22
C ARG A 396 -39.28 6.66 16.01
N ARG A 397 -40.03 6.30 14.96
CA ARG A 397 -40.08 7.05 13.71
C ARG A 397 -40.57 8.48 13.95
N ALA A 398 -39.79 9.44 13.45
CA ALA A 398 -40.09 10.88 13.45
C ALA A 398 -40.32 11.44 12.04
N VAL A 399 -40.06 10.64 10.99
CA VAL A 399 -40.28 10.99 9.58
C VAL A 399 -41.02 9.84 8.92
N SER A 400 -42.18 10.14 8.31
CA SER A 400 -42.98 9.12 7.65
C SER A 400 -42.32 8.67 6.34
N THR A 401 -42.64 7.46 5.88
CA THR A 401 -42.11 6.95 4.61
C THR A 401 -42.62 7.78 3.44
N GLU A 402 -43.88 8.23 3.51
CA GLU A 402 -44.53 9.08 2.52
C GLU A 402 -43.84 10.45 2.39
N GLU A 403 -43.38 11.03 3.50
CA GLU A 403 -42.60 12.28 3.46
C GLU A 403 -41.25 12.10 2.75
N GLY A 404 -40.56 10.97 2.99
CA GLY A 404 -39.33 10.62 2.29
C GLY A 404 -39.54 10.43 0.79
N GLU A 405 -40.59 9.68 0.42
CA GLU A 405 -40.99 9.47 -0.98
C GLU A 405 -41.33 10.79 -1.68
N GLN A 406 -42.09 11.66 -1.00
CA GLN A 406 -42.49 12.95 -1.55
C GLN A 406 -41.27 13.85 -1.79
N PHE A 407 -40.36 13.96 -0.82
CA PHE A 407 -39.12 14.73 -0.98
C PHE A 407 -38.27 14.21 -2.13
N ALA A 408 -38.13 12.89 -2.27
CA ALA A 408 -37.40 12.28 -3.36
C ALA A 408 -38.05 12.57 -4.72
N LYS A 409 -39.37 12.45 -4.82
CA LYS A 409 -40.13 12.72 -6.05
C LYS A 409 -40.00 14.18 -6.50
N GLU A 410 -40.15 15.13 -5.57
CA GLU A 410 -40.00 16.56 -5.84
C GLU A 410 -38.60 16.93 -6.33
N ASN A 411 -37.58 16.20 -5.86
CA ASN A 411 -36.19 16.45 -6.20
C ASN A 411 -35.63 15.52 -7.29
N GLY A 412 -36.43 14.62 -7.86
CA GLY A 412 -35.98 13.65 -8.87
C GLY A 412 -34.92 12.67 -8.36
N LEU A 413 -35.04 12.24 -7.10
CA LEU A 413 -34.15 11.27 -6.44
C LEU A 413 -34.80 9.89 -6.43
N ILE A 414 -33.98 8.85 -6.32
CA ILE A 414 -34.45 7.50 -5.98
C ILE A 414 -34.63 7.45 -4.45
N PHE A 415 -35.61 6.72 -3.94
CA PHE A 415 -35.86 6.60 -2.49
C PHE A 415 -35.82 5.16 -2.01
N MET A 416 -35.25 4.96 -0.83
CA MET A 416 -35.26 3.68 -0.12
C MET A 416 -35.13 3.89 1.39
N GLU A 417 -35.84 3.12 2.19
CA GLU A 417 -35.53 2.99 3.61
C GLU A 417 -34.60 1.80 3.86
N ALA A 418 -33.60 1.97 4.72
CA ALA A 418 -32.60 0.95 4.99
C ALA A 418 -32.28 0.82 6.48
N SER A 419 -31.69 -0.31 6.85
CA SER A 419 -31.08 -0.50 8.16
C SER A 419 -29.69 -1.09 8.01
N ALA A 420 -28.68 -0.28 8.34
CA ALA A 420 -27.32 -0.78 8.47
C ALA A 420 -27.19 -1.89 9.53
N LYS A 421 -28.07 -1.93 10.54
CA LYS A 421 -28.03 -2.91 11.63
C LYS A 421 -28.55 -4.28 11.19
N THR A 422 -29.65 -4.32 10.43
CA THR A 422 -30.27 -5.58 9.98
C THR A 422 -29.87 -5.98 8.57
N ALA A 423 -29.05 -5.16 7.90
CA ALA A 423 -28.70 -5.26 6.48
C ALA A 423 -29.87 -5.01 5.50
N GLN A 424 -31.06 -4.68 6.01
CA GLN A 424 -32.24 -4.46 5.18
C GLN A 424 -32.01 -3.32 4.19
N ASN A 425 -32.23 -3.61 2.90
CA ASN A 425 -32.16 -2.68 1.77
C ASN A 425 -30.81 -1.98 1.57
N VAL A 426 -29.75 -2.37 2.31
CA VAL A 426 -28.43 -1.76 2.17
C VAL A 426 -27.85 -2.08 0.79
N GLU A 427 -27.80 -3.36 0.42
CA GLU A 427 -27.22 -3.79 -0.87
C GLU A 427 -28.03 -3.26 -2.07
N GLU A 428 -29.35 -3.26 -1.96
CA GLU A 428 -30.25 -2.77 -3.00
C GLU A 428 -30.07 -1.27 -3.27
N ALA A 429 -29.85 -0.46 -2.23
CA ALA A 429 -29.62 0.98 -2.39
C ALA A 429 -28.40 1.30 -3.27
N PHE A 430 -27.29 0.60 -3.06
CA PHE A 430 -26.07 0.78 -3.87
C PHE A 430 -26.24 0.25 -5.29
N ILE A 431 -26.85 -0.94 -5.46
CA ILE A 431 -27.03 -1.59 -6.76
C ILE A 431 -28.05 -0.85 -7.63
N SER A 432 -29.19 -0.42 -7.07
CA SER A 432 -30.22 0.33 -7.80
C SER A 432 -29.69 1.68 -8.33
N THR A 433 -28.91 2.37 -7.51
CA THR A 433 -28.19 3.59 -7.92
C THR A 433 -27.25 3.30 -9.09
N ALA A 434 -26.50 2.19 -9.02
CA ALA A 434 -25.53 1.81 -10.05
C ALA A 434 -26.23 1.39 -11.36
N GLY A 435 -27.36 0.69 -11.28
CA GLY A 435 -28.19 0.34 -12.43
C GLY A 435 -28.72 1.58 -13.15
N THR A 436 -29.12 2.61 -12.40
CA THR A 436 -29.55 3.89 -12.97
C THR A 436 -28.41 4.64 -13.66
N ILE A 437 -27.21 4.65 -13.08
CA ILE A 437 -26.02 5.23 -13.73
C ILE A 437 -25.68 4.45 -15.00
N TYR A 438 -25.71 3.12 -14.94
CA TYR A 438 -25.41 2.26 -16.09
C TYR A 438 -26.41 2.47 -17.23
N LYS A 439 -27.71 2.58 -16.93
CA LYS A 439 -28.74 2.92 -17.91
C LYS A 439 -28.47 4.27 -18.59
N LYS A 440 -28.12 5.30 -17.82
CA LYS A 440 -27.72 6.62 -18.37
C LYS A 440 -26.51 6.54 -19.31
N ILE A 441 -25.57 5.61 -19.06
CA ILE A 441 -24.44 5.36 -19.98
C ILE A 441 -24.95 4.73 -21.29
N GLN A 442 -25.85 3.75 -21.21
CA GLN A 442 -26.44 3.11 -22.39
C GLN A 442 -27.26 4.10 -23.24
N ASP A 443 -27.96 5.02 -22.58
CA ASP A 443 -28.75 6.08 -23.21
C ASP A 443 -27.87 7.23 -23.77
N GLY A 444 -26.55 7.17 -23.60
CA GLY A 444 -25.61 8.17 -24.11
C GLY A 444 -25.57 9.50 -23.33
N VAL A 445 -26.15 9.54 -22.12
CA VAL A 445 -26.18 10.75 -21.27
C VAL A 445 -24.82 11.06 -20.65
N PHE A 446 -23.99 10.02 -20.44
CA PHE A 446 -22.63 10.17 -19.94
C PHE A 446 -21.60 9.95 -21.06
N ASP A 447 -20.72 10.94 -21.25
CA ASP A 447 -19.51 10.75 -22.05
C ASP A 447 -18.46 10.01 -21.23
N VAL A 448 -18.36 8.71 -21.47
CA VAL A 448 -17.41 7.80 -20.80
C VAL A 448 -15.95 8.06 -21.14
N SER A 449 -15.64 8.92 -22.13
CA SER A 449 -14.28 9.35 -22.44
C SER A 449 -13.80 10.48 -21.53
N ASN A 450 -14.72 11.17 -20.86
CA ASN A 450 -14.43 12.31 -20.01
C ASN A 450 -14.41 11.90 -18.53
N GLU A 451 -13.21 11.73 -17.97
CA GLU A 451 -13.03 11.29 -16.58
C GLU A 451 -13.63 12.24 -15.53
N SER A 452 -14.02 13.47 -15.91
CA SER A 452 -14.64 14.44 -15.00
C SER A 452 -16.06 14.07 -14.56
N TYR A 453 -16.69 13.07 -15.20
CA TYR A 453 -18.01 12.54 -14.81
C TYR A 453 -17.96 11.48 -13.70
N GLY A 454 -16.76 11.07 -13.24
CA GLY A 454 -16.66 10.03 -12.20
C GLY A 454 -16.86 8.61 -12.68
N ILE A 455 -16.85 8.42 -14.00
CA ILE A 455 -16.99 7.14 -14.67
C ILE A 455 -15.69 6.86 -15.41
N LYS A 456 -15.09 5.69 -15.20
CA LYS A 456 -13.92 5.22 -15.96
C LYS A 456 -14.22 3.90 -16.64
N VAL A 457 -13.83 3.76 -17.90
CA VAL A 457 -13.89 2.49 -18.65
C VAL A 457 -12.70 1.63 -18.25
N GLY A 458 -12.93 0.38 -17.84
CA GLY A 458 -11.87 -0.55 -17.48
C GLY A 458 -11.33 -1.35 -18.68
N TYR A 459 -10.22 -2.07 -18.48
CA TYR A 459 -9.60 -2.95 -19.48
C TYR A 459 -10.52 -4.15 -19.76
N GLY A 460 -11.33 -4.07 -20.82
CA GLY A 460 -12.29 -5.11 -21.23
C GLY A 460 -13.57 -4.56 -21.88
N GLY A 461 -13.84 -3.26 -21.76
CA GLY A 461 -14.92 -2.61 -22.49
C GLY A 461 -14.54 -2.37 -23.94
N THR A 462 -15.13 -3.11 -24.88
CA THR A 462 -15.11 -2.73 -26.30
C THR A 462 -15.65 -1.31 -26.42
N ALA A 463 -14.80 -0.37 -26.87
CA ALA A 463 -15.29 0.87 -27.41
C ALA A 463 -16.31 0.52 -28.49
N GLY A 464 -17.55 0.97 -28.34
CA GLY A 464 -18.57 0.83 -29.36
C GLY A 464 -18.07 1.42 -30.68
N PRO A 465 -18.63 0.99 -31.83
CA PRO A 465 -18.10 1.33 -33.14
C PRO A 465 -18.12 2.85 -33.32
N SER A 466 -16.95 3.47 -33.28
CA SER A 466 -16.80 4.85 -33.73
C SER A 466 -17.08 4.85 -35.22
N GLY A 467 -18.26 5.38 -35.55
CA GLY A 467 -18.75 5.57 -36.91
C GLY A 467 -17.70 6.19 -37.80
N GLY A 468 -17.61 5.65 -39.01
CA GLY A 468 -16.68 6.07 -40.04
C GLY A 468 -16.73 7.58 -40.27
N ARG A 469 -15.54 8.18 -40.29
CA ARG A 469 -15.32 9.40 -41.05
C ARG A 469 -14.41 9.06 -42.20
N ASP A 470 -14.99 9.20 -43.38
CA ASP A 470 -14.33 9.20 -44.67
C ASP A 470 -13.11 10.13 -44.68
N GLY A 471 -11.99 9.60 -45.15
CA GLY A 471 -10.76 10.33 -45.42
C GLY A 471 -9.99 9.61 -46.54
N ALA A 472 -9.93 10.27 -47.70
CA ALA A 472 -9.49 9.80 -49.01
C ALA A 472 -8.07 9.18 -49.07
N PRO A 473 -7.74 8.42 -50.14
CA PRO A 473 -6.60 7.52 -50.18
C PRO A 473 -5.31 8.24 -50.59
N ALA A 474 -4.22 7.98 -49.87
CA ALA A 474 -2.88 8.30 -50.32
C ALA A 474 -2.19 7.03 -50.85
N GLN A 475 -1.71 7.16 -52.08
CA GLN A 475 -1.13 6.14 -52.95
C GLN A 475 0.19 5.56 -52.41
N GLY A 476 0.41 4.28 -52.73
CA GLY A 476 1.58 3.82 -53.48
C GLY A 476 2.91 3.69 -52.74
N GLY A 477 3.33 2.45 -52.48
CA GLY A 477 4.70 2.11 -52.11
C GLY A 477 4.90 0.62 -51.84
N ALA A 478 5.02 -0.15 -52.91
CA ALA A 478 5.25 -1.59 -52.90
C ALA A 478 6.73 -1.96 -52.63
N CYS A 479 6.89 -3.12 -51.98
CA CYS A 479 7.97 -4.12 -52.10
C CYS A 479 9.44 -3.76 -51.83
N CYS A 480 10.14 -4.60 -51.05
CA CYS A 480 10.96 -5.69 -51.62
C CYS A 480 11.30 -6.77 -50.55
N SER A 481 11.00 -8.02 -50.96
CA SER A 481 11.66 -9.32 -50.73
C SER A 481 12.35 -9.65 -49.42
#